data_AF-A0A534MKP5-F1
#
_entry.id   AF-A0A534MKP5-F1
#
_cell.length_a   1.000
_cell.length_b   1.000
_cell.length_c   1.000
_cell.angle_alpha   90.00
_cell.angle_beta   90.00
_cell.angle_gamma   90.00
#
_symmetry.space_group_name_H-M   'P 1'
#
loop_
_entity.id
_entity.type
_entity.pdbx_description
1 polymer ?
#
loop_
_entity_poly.entity_id
_entity_poly.type
_entity_poly.pdbx_seq_one_letter_code
_entity_poly.pdbx_strand_id
1 'polypeptide(L)' 'MTRCPECGWEIDPEDEMCPNCGAYLADYEDVEPSED' A
#
# COMPACT_ATOMS: atom_id res chain seq x y z
N MET A 1 0.79 2.76 -9.07
CA MET A 1 1.65 1.59 -8.85
C MET A 1 2.58 1.90 -7.70
N THR A 2 2.27 1.34 -6.54
CA THR A 2 3.09 1.45 -5.33
C THR A 2 3.94 0.20 -5.22
N ARG A 3 5.06 0.26 -4.50
CA ARG A 3 5.86 -0.93 -4.20
C ARG A 3 5.84 -1.20 -2.72
N CYS A 4 5.77 -2.47 -2.36
CA CYS A 4 5.83 -2.92 -0.98
C CYS A 4 7.15 -2.41 -0.37
N PRO A 5 7.10 -1.66 0.76
CA PRO A 5 8.30 -1.14 1.39
C PRO A 5 9.19 -2.25 1.98
N GLU A 6 8.62 -3.42 2.27
CA GLU A 6 9.34 -4.56 2.86
C GLU A 6 10.11 -5.39 1.81
N CYS A 7 9.50 -5.67 0.66
CA CYS A 7 10.08 -6.60 -0.33
C CYS A 7 10.29 -6.00 -1.73
N GLY A 8 9.77 -4.81 -2.01
CA GLY A 8 9.86 -4.15 -3.31
C GLY A 8 8.91 -4.68 -4.38
N TRP A 9 8.00 -5.61 -4.05
CA TRP A 9 6.98 -6.12 -4.97
C TRP A 9 5.99 -5.03 -5.38
N GLU A 10 5.49 -5.09 -6.61
CA GLU A 10 4.48 -4.14 -7.09
C GLU A 10 3.11 -4.46 -6.47
N ILE A 11 2.52 -3.48 -5.79
CA ILE A 11 1.27 -3.60 -5.04
C ILE A 11 0.31 -2.51 -5.51
N ASP A 12 -0.98 -2.83 -5.44
CA ASP A 12 -2.00 -1.82 -5.65
C ASP A 12 -2.18 -0.98 -4.37
N PRO A 13 -2.57 0.29 -4.52
CA PRO A 13 -2.82 1.16 -3.36
C PRO A 13 -4.06 0.71 -2.55
N GLU A 14 -4.93 -0.11 -3.14
CA GLU A 14 -6.10 -0.72 -2.50
C GLU A 14 -5.77 -2.07 -1.83
N ASP A 15 -4.54 -2.59 -1.98
CA ASP A 15 -4.15 -3.84 -1.31
C ASP A 15 -3.89 -3.60 0.18
N GLU A 16 -4.63 -4.29 1.06
CA GLU A 16 -4.39 -4.25 2.51
C GLU A 16 -3.11 -5.00 2.93
N MET A 17 -2.66 -5.94 2.10
CA MET A 17 -1.51 -6.81 2.37
C MET A 17 -0.74 -7.15 1.08
N CYS A 18 0.59 -7.19 1.17
CA CYS A 18 1.41 -7.56 0.04
C CYS A 18 1.26 -9.05 -0.29
N PRO A 19 0.85 -9.43 -1.52
CA PRO A 19 0.65 -10.83 -1.91
C PRO A 19 1.96 -11.62 -2.01
N ASN A 20 3.12 -10.95 -2.08
CA ASN A 20 4.41 -11.60 -2.22
C ASN A 20 5.07 -11.94 -0.88
N CYS A 21 5.01 -11.03 0.11
CA CYS A 21 5.67 -11.24 1.41
C CYS A 21 4.70 -11.33 2.60
N GLY A 22 3.44 -10.93 2.44
CA GLY A 22 2.45 -10.89 3.52
C GLY A 22 2.57 -9.69 4.47
N ALA A 23 3.31 -8.64 4.09
CA ALA A 23 3.37 -7.40 4.87
C ALA A 23 2.03 -6.63 4.80
N TYR A 24 1.57 -6.09 5.92
CA TYR A 24 0.38 -5.23 5.97
C TYR A 24 0.68 -3.84 5.39
N LEU A 25 -0.27 -3.30 4.63
CA LEU A 25 -0.17 -2.05 3.85
C LEU A 25 -1.18 -0.98 4.31
N ALA A 26 -2.01 -1.30 5.31
CA ALA A 26 -3.15 -0.50 5.77
C ALA A 26 -2.83 0.91 6.30
N ASP A 27 -1.56 1.28 6.46
CA ASP A 27 -1.15 2.62 6.91
C ASP A 27 -1.14 3.69 5.80
N TYR A 28 -1.50 3.35 4.55
CA TYR A 28 -1.37 4.26 3.40
C TYR A 28 -2.70 4.78 2.83
N GLU A 29 -3.85 4.29 3.29
CA GLU A 29 -5.17 4.66 2.74
C GLU A 29 -5.81 5.91 3.35
N ASP A 30 -5.19 6.55 4.35
CA ASP A 30 -5.72 7.78 4.95
C ASP A 30 -5.20 9.07 4.26
N VAL A 31 -4.78 8.98 3.01
CA VAL A 31 -4.70 10.20 2.17
C VAL A 31 -6.10 10.44 1.60
N GLU A 32 -7.02 10.81 2.51
CA GLU A 32 -8.18 11.61 2.14
C GLU A 32 -7.66 12.73 1.24
N PRO A 33 -8.15 12.90 0.01
CA PRO A 33 -7.81 14.08 -0.77
C PRO A 33 -8.29 15.26 0.06
N SER A 34 -7.35 15.93 0.73
CA SER A 34 -7.60 17.17 1.43
C SER A 34 -8.01 18.17 0.36
N GLU A 35 -9.31 18.26 0.11
CA GLU A 35 -9.93 19.35 -0.63
C GLU A 35 -9.93 20.58 0.28
N ASP A 36 -8.99 21.50 0.04
CA ASP A 36 -9.17 22.95 0.16
C ASP A 36 -8.36 23.67 -0.95
#